data_AF-A0A3M2CE33-F1
#
_entry.id   AF-A0A3M2CE33-F1
#
_cell.length_a   1.000
_cell.length_b   1.000
_cell.length_c   1.000
_cell.angle_alpha   90.00
_cell.angle_beta   90.00
_cell.angle_gamma   90.00
#
_symmetry.space_group_name_H-M   'P 1'
#
loop_
_entity.id
_entity.type
_entity.pdbx_description
1 polymer ?
#
loop_
_entity_poly.entity_id
_entity_poly.type
_entity_poly.pdbx_seq_one_letter_code
_entity_poly.pdbx_strand_id
1 'polypeptide(L)'
;MINPITDHALVALAAAGSPHDSAAAPPPDLTGWELAAENALFLVVDAGIVALSIAFLMCLHRLVTGPTLVDRGIASDTLAMQVVGLAILLTIRMRTLMFFDAVLIISILGFASTVAFAQFIARRRSA
;
A
#
# COMPACT_ATOMS: atom_id res chain seq x y z
N MET A 1 5.71 -19.04 6.85
CA MET A 1 4.66 -18.39 6.05
C MET A 1 5.29 -17.92 4.74
N ILE A 2 5.07 -18.73 3.70
CA ILE A 2 5.00 -18.41 2.26
C ILE A 2 6.00 -17.35 1.74
N ASN A 3 7.20 -17.79 1.34
CA ASN A 3 7.97 -17.06 0.34
C ASN A 3 7.77 -17.76 -1.00
N PRO A 4 7.02 -17.17 -1.97
CA PRO A 4 6.79 -17.79 -3.27
C PRO A 4 8.08 -17.95 -4.10
N ILE A 5 9.16 -17.27 -3.72
CA ILE A 5 10.44 -17.29 -4.46
C ILE A 5 11.27 -18.55 -4.16
N THR A 6 11.10 -19.17 -2.98
CA THR A 6 11.89 -20.36 -2.59
C THR A 6 11.38 -21.68 -3.16
N ASP A 7 10.11 -21.76 -3.58
CA ASP A 7 9.53 -23.01 -4.09
C ASP A 7 10.07 -23.36 -5.49
N HIS A 8 10.36 -22.37 -6.34
CA HIS A 8 10.96 -22.60 -7.65
C HIS A 8 12.38 -23.19 -7.56
N ALA A 9 13.16 -22.78 -6.55
CA ALA A 9 14.50 -23.33 -6.32
C ALA A 9 14.44 -24.79 -5.83
N LEU A 10 13.43 -25.16 -5.02
CA LEU A 10 13.21 -26.54 -4.56
C LEU A 10 12.70 -27.46 -5.68
N VAL A 11 11.81 -26.98 -6.55
CA VAL A 11 11.36 -27.73 -7.74
C VAL A 11 12.51 -27.93 -8.73
N ALA A 12 13.37 -26.92 -8.93
CA ALA A 12 14.55 -27.02 -9.78
C ALA A 12 15.62 -27.99 -9.20
N LEU A 13 15.84 -27.98 -7.88
CA LEU A 13 16.75 -28.92 -7.22
C LEU A 13 16.19 -30.36 -7.26
N ALA A 14 14.87 -30.54 -7.16
CA ALA A 14 14.19 -31.82 -7.29
C ALA A 14 14.21 -32.36 -8.73
N ALA A 15 14.15 -31.48 -9.73
CA ALA A 15 14.25 -31.83 -11.15
C ALA A 15 15.69 -32.14 -11.61
N ALA A 16 16.71 -31.67 -10.89
CA ALA A 16 18.13 -31.92 -11.20
C ALA A 16 18.62 -33.34 -10.83
N GLY A 17 17.76 -34.20 -10.29
CA GLY A 17 18.09 -35.56 -9.83
C GLY A 17 17.73 -36.71 -10.78
N SER A 18 17.15 -36.48 -11.95
CA SER A 18 16.76 -37.54 -12.90
C SER A 18 17.87 -37.81 -13.94
N PRO A 19 18.48 -39.02 -13.98
CA PRO A 19 19.63 -39.31 -14.85
C PRO A 19 19.32 -39.51 -16.35
N HIS A 20 18.13 -39.16 -16.85
CA HIS A 20 17.66 -39.68 -18.14
C HIS A 20 17.57 -38.67 -19.31
N ASP A 21 17.46 -37.36 -19.10
CA ASP A 21 17.05 -36.49 -20.23
C ASP A 21 18.17 -35.59 -20.76
N SER A 22 19.15 -36.22 -21.39
CA SER A 22 20.17 -35.57 -22.22
C SER A 22 19.68 -35.39 -23.66
N ALA A 23 18.68 -34.52 -23.93
CA ALA A 23 18.38 -33.90 -25.26
C ALA A 23 16.98 -33.26 -25.37
N ALA A 24 16.61 -32.32 -24.50
CA ALA A 24 15.56 -31.36 -24.84
C ALA A 24 15.95 -30.00 -24.27
N ALA A 25 16.00 -28.98 -25.13
CA ALA A 25 16.42 -27.62 -24.82
C ALA A 25 15.78 -27.08 -23.52
N PRO A 26 16.50 -26.23 -22.74
CA PRO A 26 15.93 -25.59 -21.57
C PRO A 26 14.61 -24.88 -21.96
N PRO A 27 13.51 -25.04 -21.21
CA PRO A 27 12.23 -24.43 -21.55
C PRO A 27 12.43 -22.90 -21.71
N PRO A 28 12.09 -22.34 -22.88
CA PRO A 28 12.25 -20.91 -23.12
C PRO A 28 11.04 -20.19 -22.54
N ASP A 29 11.26 -19.21 -21.65
CA ASP A 29 10.47 -17.95 -21.51
C ASP A 29 10.06 -17.45 -20.12
N LEU A 30 10.43 -18.06 -18.98
CA LEU A 30 9.91 -17.58 -17.67
C LEU A 30 10.65 -16.38 -17.04
N THR A 31 11.81 -15.96 -17.55
CA THR A 31 12.70 -15.03 -16.83
C THR A 31 12.53 -13.55 -17.19
N GLY A 32 12.13 -13.22 -18.43
CA GLY A 32 12.10 -11.82 -18.90
C GLY A 32 10.87 -11.03 -18.45
N TRP A 33 9.69 -11.68 -18.45
CA TRP A 33 8.43 -11.03 -18.08
C TRP A 33 8.28 -10.90 -16.56
N GLU A 34 8.86 -11.81 -15.76
CA GLU A 34 8.89 -11.69 -14.30
C GLU A 34 9.74 -10.51 -13.85
N LEU A 35 10.97 -10.38 -14.39
CA LEU A 35 11.84 -9.23 -14.12
C LEU A 35 11.18 -7.91 -14.56
N ALA A 36 10.50 -7.91 -15.71
CA ALA A 36 9.77 -6.74 -16.19
C ALA A 36 8.57 -6.41 -15.27
N ALA A 37 7.85 -7.42 -14.77
CA ALA A 37 6.74 -7.25 -13.84
C ALA A 37 7.21 -6.74 -12.48
N GLU A 38 8.32 -7.27 -11.95
CA GLU A 38 8.94 -6.79 -10.71
C GLU A 38 9.39 -5.33 -10.83
N ASN A 39 10.08 -4.99 -11.92
CA ASN A 39 10.51 -3.61 -12.18
C ASN A 39 9.32 -2.66 -12.36
N ALA A 40 8.27 -3.09 -13.06
CA ALA A 40 7.04 -2.32 -13.22
C ALA A 40 6.33 -2.11 -11.87
N LEU A 41 6.26 -3.14 -11.02
CA LEU A 41 5.68 -3.04 -9.68
C LEU A 41 6.41 -1.99 -8.85
N PHE A 42 7.75 -2.05 -8.78
CA PHE A 42 8.53 -1.07 -8.03
C PHE A 42 8.32 0.35 -8.57
N LEU A 43 8.29 0.51 -9.90
CA LEU A 43 8.06 1.81 -10.53
C LEU A 43 6.68 2.38 -10.20
N VAL A 44 5.62 1.56 -10.26
CA VAL A 44 4.26 2.00 -9.94
C VAL A 44 4.12 2.34 -8.45
N VAL A 45 4.73 1.56 -7.55
CA VAL A 45 4.71 1.84 -6.11
C VAL A 45 5.46 3.13 -5.79
N ASP A 46 6.66 3.32 -6.32
CA ASP A 46 7.46 4.52 -6.08
C ASP A 46 6.77 5.76 -6.67
N ALA A 47 6.18 5.67 -7.86
CA ALA A 47 5.36 6.73 -8.45
C ALA A 47 4.11 7.05 -7.59
N GLY A 48 3.45 6.02 -7.04
CA GLY A 48 2.33 6.17 -6.14
C GLY A 48 2.70 6.88 -4.84
N ILE A 49 3.86 6.55 -4.25
CA ILE A 49 4.38 7.20 -3.03
C ILE A 49 4.62 8.69 -3.30
N VAL A 50 5.25 9.04 -4.43
CA VAL A 50 5.50 10.44 -4.81
C VAL A 50 4.19 11.20 -4.99
N ALA A 51 3.23 10.63 -5.74
CA ALA A 51 1.93 11.25 -5.98
C ALA A 51 1.14 11.47 -4.67
N LEU A 52 1.07 10.45 -3.81
CA LEU A 52 0.40 10.55 -2.50
C LEU A 52 1.09 11.55 -1.58
N SER A 53 2.43 11.64 -1.61
CA SER A 53 3.19 12.61 -0.83
C SER A 53 2.87 14.05 -1.25
N ILE A 54 2.78 14.31 -2.55
CA ILE A 54 2.39 15.63 -3.08
C ILE A 54 0.95 15.95 -2.66
N ALA A 55 0.03 15.00 -2.84
CA ALA A 55 -1.37 15.17 -2.44
C ALA A 55 -1.53 15.35 -0.93
N PHE A 56 -0.71 14.67 -0.12
CA PHE A 56 -0.64 14.84 1.34
C PHE A 56 -0.23 16.27 1.70
N LEU A 57 0.81 16.81 1.08
CA LEU A 57 1.25 18.19 1.30
C LEU A 57 0.19 19.22 0.90
N MET A 58 -0.48 19.00 -0.24
CA MET A 58 -1.60 19.86 -0.67
C MET A 58 -2.77 19.82 0.33
N CYS A 59 -3.11 18.64 0.83
CA CYS A 59 -4.18 18.47 1.80
C CYS A 59 -3.82 19.11 3.15
N LEU A 60 -2.55 18.98 3.57
CA LEU A 60 -2.02 19.64 4.76
C LEU A 60 -2.07 21.16 4.65
N HIS A 61 -1.67 21.72 3.51
CA HIS A 61 -1.80 23.15 3.24
C HIS A 61 -3.27 23.62 3.33
N ARG A 62 -4.21 22.84 2.78
CA ARG A 62 -5.64 23.14 2.87
C ARG A 62 -6.18 23.04 4.31
N LEU A 63 -5.73 22.05 5.09
CA LEU A 63 -6.13 21.88 6.50
C LEU A 63 -5.75 23.11 7.34
N VAL A 64 -4.54 23.65 7.14
CA VAL A 64 -4.07 24.84 7.86
C VAL A 64 -4.84 26.09 7.44
N THR A 65 -5.05 26.27 6.13
CA THR A 65 -5.63 27.49 5.54
C THR A 65 -7.16 27.51 5.53
N GLY A 66 -7.82 26.38 5.82
CA GLY A 66 -9.28 26.23 5.74
C GLY A 66 -10.04 27.27 6.58
N PRO A 67 -10.98 28.04 5.98
CA PRO A 67 -11.67 29.15 6.65
C PRO A 67 -12.80 28.72 7.59
N THR A 68 -13.38 27.52 7.38
CA THR A 68 -14.48 27.00 8.20
C THR A 68 -14.05 25.76 8.98
N LEU A 69 -14.62 25.56 10.18
CA LEU A 69 -14.38 24.35 10.99
C LEU A 69 -14.77 23.07 10.23
N VAL A 70 -15.81 23.14 9.40
CA VAL A 70 -16.28 22.01 8.58
C VAL A 70 -15.30 21.70 7.44
N ASP A 71 -14.78 22.71 6.73
CA ASP A 71 -13.78 22.51 5.68
C ASP A 71 -12.48 21.91 6.26
N ARG A 72 -12.07 22.34 7.46
CA ARG A 72 -10.96 21.73 8.19
C ARG A 72 -11.24 20.27 8.60
N GLY A 73 -12.45 19.97 9.06
CA GLY A 73 -12.85 18.59 9.39
C GLY A 73 -12.77 17.65 8.19
N ILE A 74 -13.26 18.09 7.02
CA ILE A 74 -13.20 17.31 5.77
C ILE A 74 -11.75 17.16 5.27
N ALA A 75 -10.93 18.22 5.40
CA ALA A 75 -9.51 18.14 5.06
C ALA A 75 -8.75 17.15 5.97
N SER A 76 -9.10 17.07 7.27
CA SER A 76 -8.50 16.11 8.20
C SER A 76 -8.83 14.66 7.86
N ASP A 77 -10.07 14.37 7.44
CA ASP A 77 -10.49 13.03 7.00
C ASP A 77 -9.72 12.59 5.73
N THR A 78 -9.62 13.49 4.76
CA THR A 78 -8.84 13.26 3.54
C THR A 78 -7.37 13.02 3.88
N LEU A 79 -6.80 13.79 4.81
CA LEU A 79 -5.43 13.59 5.29
C LEU A 79 -5.22 12.21 5.93
N ALA A 80 -6.17 11.75 6.74
CA ALA A 80 -6.10 10.43 7.37
C ALA A 80 -6.05 9.31 6.31
N MET A 81 -6.89 9.39 5.27
CA MET A 81 -6.83 8.42 4.15
C MET A 81 -5.50 8.50 3.38
N GLN A 82 -4.94 9.69 3.18
CA GLN A 82 -3.63 9.85 2.52
C GLN A 82 -2.51 9.17 3.33
N VAL A 83 -2.53 9.29 4.66
CA VAL A 83 -1.57 8.57 5.54
C VAL A 83 -1.72 7.06 5.40
N VAL A 84 -2.95 6.55 5.43
CA VAL A 84 -3.24 5.12 5.26
C VAL A 84 -2.71 4.63 3.91
N GLY A 85 -2.97 5.36 2.82
CA GLY A 85 -2.46 5.02 1.49
C GLY A 85 -0.92 4.99 1.43
N LEU A 86 -0.26 6.00 2.00
CA LEU A 86 1.21 6.05 2.11
C LEU A 86 1.77 4.87 2.90
N ALA A 87 1.14 4.54 4.02
CA ALA A 87 1.58 3.43 4.87
C ALA A 87 1.40 2.06 4.19
N ILE A 88 0.31 1.87 3.41
CA ILE A 88 0.11 0.65 2.60
C ILE A 88 1.17 0.54 1.51
N LEU A 89 1.41 1.60 0.73
CA LEU A 89 2.44 1.56 -0.31
C LEU A 89 3.84 1.31 0.26
N LEU A 90 4.15 1.87 1.42
CA LEU A 90 5.42 1.64 2.10
C LEU A 90 5.54 0.17 2.58
N THR A 91 4.45 -0.41 3.07
CA THR A 91 4.36 -1.84 3.44
C THR A 91 4.66 -2.74 2.24
N ILE A 92 4.07 -2.43 1.08
CA ILE A 92 4.33 -3.14 -0.19
C ILE A 92 5.80 -2.96 -0.60
N ARG A 93 6.33 -1.73 -0.53
CA ARG A 93 7.71 -1.41 -0.91
C ARG A 93 8.75 -2.15 -0.07
N MET A 94 8.50 -2.27 1.23
CA MET A 94 9.37 -2.97 2.18
C MET A 94 9.18 -4.50 2.18
N ARG A 95 8.21 -5.02 1.41
CA ARG A 95 7.88 -6.46 1.34
C ARG A 95 7.67 -7.10 2.72
N THR A 96 7.07 -6.36 3.65
CA THR A 96 6.84 -6.81 5.03
C THR A 96 5.46 -6.38 5.50
N LEU A 97 4.79 -7.23 6.27
CA LEU A 97 3.49 -6.91 6.89
C LEU A 97 3.64 -6.24 8.27
N MET A 98 4.86 -5.90 8.69
CA MET A 98 5.13 -5.34 10.02
C MET A 98 4.31 -4.07 10.33
N PHE A 99 3.95 -3.29 9.32
CA PHE A 99 3.16 -2.06 9.48
C PHE A 99 1.67 -2.26 9.23
N PHE A 100 1.24 -3.43 8.76
CA PHE A 100 -0.14 -3.68 8.34
C PHE A 100 -1.13 -3.54 9.50
N ASP A 101 -0.80 -4.07 10.68
CA ASP A 101 -1.64 -3.94 11.87
C ASP A 101 -1.78 -2.46 12.30
N ALA A 102 -0.69 -1.70 12.25
CA ALA A 102 -0.71 -0.27 12.56
C ALA A 102 -1.56 0.52 11.53
N VAL A 103 -1.44 0.18 10.24
CA VAL A 103 -2.25 0.78 9.16
C VAL A 103 -3.74 0.54 9.41
N LEU A 104 -4.13 -0.68 9.78
CA LEU A 104 -5.52 -1.02 10.09
C LEU A 104 -6.06 -0.19 11.27
N ILE A 105 -5.28 -0.06 12.35
CA ILE A 105 -5.66 0.74 13.52
C ILE A 105 -5.80 2.21 13.14
N ILE A 106 -4.85 2.77 12.40
CA ILE A 106 -4.89 4.17 11.95
C ILE A 106 -6.09 4.42 11.02
N SER A 107 -6.42 3.46 10.15
CA SER A 107 -7.57 3.54 9.25
C SER A 107 -8.90 3.60 10.00
N ILE A 108 -9.08 2.70 10.98
CA ILE A 108 -10.28 2.69 11.83
C ILE A 108 -10.36 3.97 12.65
N LEU A 109 -9.24 4.42 13.23
CA LEU A 109 -9.19 5.63 14.03
C LEU A 109 -9.49 6.90 13.20
N GLY A 110 -8.95 6.97 11.98
CA GLY A 110 -9.21 8.04 11.03
C GLY A 110 -10.70 8.16 10.73
N PHE A 111 -11.35 7.06 10.34
CA PHE A 111 -12.79 7.03 10.08
C PHE A 111 -13.64 7.36 11.33
N ALA A 112 -13.27 6.81 12.49
CA ALA A 112 -13.97 7.08 13.75
C ALA A 112 -13.93 8.56 14.14
N SER A 113 -12.81 9.25 13.87
CA SER A 113 -12.66 10.68 14.14
C SER A 113 -13.67 11.53 13.38
N THR A 114 -13.95 11.19 12.12
CA THR A 114 -14.90 11.88 11.24
C THR A 114 -16.33 11.66 11.69
N VAL A 115 -16.67 10.43 12.10
CA VAL A 115 -18.00 10.10 12.67
C VAL A 115 -18.22 10.86 13.98
N ALA A 116 -17.22 10.91 14.86
CA ALA A 116 -17.30 11.67 16.11
C ALA A 116 -17.50 13.18 15.84
N PHE A 117 -16.79 13.74 14.87
CA PHE A 117 -16.93 15.13 14.45
C PHE A 117 -18.34 15.43 13.89
N ALA A 118 -18.87 14.55 13.04
CA ALA A 118 -20.22 14.68 12.50
C ALA A 118 -21.29 14.61 13.62
N GLN A 119 -21.16 13.67 14.55
CA GLN A 119 -22.02 13.55 15.73
C GLN A 119 -21.98 14.80 16.62
N PHE A 120 -20.79 15.37 16.82
CA PHE A 120 -20.62 16.59 17.61
C PHE A 120 -21.38 17.77 17.00
N ILE A 121 -21.26 17.97 15.68
CA ILE A 121 -22.00 19.03 14.96
C ILE A 121 -23.51 18.77 15.02
N ALA A 122 -23.94 17.53 14.79
CA ALA A 122 -25.36 17.17 14.81
C ALA A 122 -26.00 17.45 16.17
N ARG A 123 -25.33 17.08 17.28
CA ARG A 123 -25.82 17.32 18.65
C ARG A 123 -25.97 18.80 18.98
N ARG A 124 -25.08 19.67 18.48
CA ARG A 124 -25.16 21.13 18.67
C ARG A 124 -26.34 21.78 17.94
N ARG A 125 -26.96 21.09 16.98
CA ARG A 125 -28.11 21.60 16.22
C ARG A 125 -29.46 21.21 16.85
N SER A 126 -29.44 20.29 17.81
CA SER A 126 -30.63 19.74 18.48
C SER A 126 -30.82 20.24 19.91
N ALA A 127 -29.95 21.15 20.37
CA ALA A 127 -30.01 21.85 21.65
C ALA A 127 -30.11 23.35 21.38
#